data_AF-A0AAV9PPI3-F1
#
_entry.id   AF-A0AAV9PPI3-F1
#
_cell.length_a   1.000
_cell.length_b   1.000
_cell.length_c   1.000
_cell.angle_alpha   90.00
_cell.angle_beta   90.00
_cell.angle_gamma   90.00
#
_symmetry.space_group_name_H-M   'P 1'
#
loop_
_entity.id
_entity.type
_entity.pdbx_description
1 polymer ?
#
loop_
_entity_poly.entity_id
_entity_poly.type
_entity_poly.pdbx_seq_one_letter_code
_entity_poly.pdbx_strand_id
1 'polypeptide(L)'
;MAAALQDVEASCAICGASSQYGECPHESNSLEKAMEQAMKRWAGFAIIRDWVLTHARDQIMETFQSLKSVRYQAHMRYLQTLPCYTLFQKYGDPPLTVQQLNHLRSQMSQAQNIYQQGVDEDWRRCCMKYPEVLDYYLSLVDIDLPDDTDTAVRDPRFGGGPVNETKRIKPRRGSTDLGKGHRKRSRRRSRGRTPPAAPMPGGHRR
;
A
#
# COMPACT_ATOMS: atom_id res chain seq x y z
N MET A 1 27.84 -42.63 47.25
CA MET A 1 26.51 -42.02 47.42
C MET A 1 26.30 -41.08 46.25
N ALA A 2 25.60 -41.53 45.22
CA ALA A 2 25.23 -40.68 44.09
C ALA A 2 24.07 -39.80 44.55
N ALA A 3 24.31 -38.49 44.73
CA ALA A 3 23.25 -37.54 44.92
C ALA A 3 22.39 -37.57 43.66
N ALA A 4 21.14 -37.99 43.79
CA ALA A 4 20.16 -37.90 42.72
C ALA A 4 20.09 -36.43 42.30
N LEU A 5 20.41 -36.14 41.04
CA LEU A 5 20.06 -34.88 40.41
C LEU A 5 18.53 -34.82 40.45
N GLN A 6 17.97 -34.15 41.46
CA GLN A 6 16.55 -33.84 41.48
C GLN A 6 16.28 -32.95 40.26
N ASP A 7 15.31 -33.33 39.44
CA ASP A 7 14.82 -32.48 38.36
C ASP A 7 14.28 -31.19 38.99
N VAL A 8 15.09 -30.13 38.95
CA VAL A 8 14.70 -28.82 39.48
C VAL A 8 13.83 -28.17 38.42
N GLU A 9 12.52 -28.20 38.63
CA GLU A 9 11.58 -27.49 37.77
C GLU A 9 11.61 -25.98 38.09
N ALA A 10 11.59 -25.15 37.04
CA ALA A 10 11.57 -23.70 37.19
C ALA A 10 10.23 -23.23 37.78
N SER A 11 10.29 -22.24 38.68
CA SER A 11 9.10 -21.50 39.10
C SER A 11 8.75 -20.44 38.05
N CYS A 12 7.47 -20.04 38.00
CA CYS A 12 7.00 -19.02 37.07
C CYS A 12 7.79 -17.72 37.26
N ALA A 13 8.36 -17.19 36.18
CA ALA A 13 9.20 -16.00 36.21
C ALA A 13 8.45 -14.70 36.58
N ILE A 14 7.12 -14.73 36.57
CA ILE A 14 6.27 -13.55 36.82
C ILE A 14 5.63 -13.59 38.21
N CYS A 15 5.10 -14.75 38.64
CA CYS A 15 4.42 -14.88 39.94
C CYS A 15 5.16 -15.76 40.97
N GLY A 16 6.22 -16.46 40.57
CA GLY A 16 7.02 -17.32 41.45
C GLY A 16 6.38 -18.66 41.84
N ALA A 17 5.21 -19.01 41.30
CA ALA A 17 4.54 -20.28 41.58
C ALA A 17 5.35 -21.47 41.04
N SER A 18 5.39 -22.58 41.77
CA SER A 18 6.03 -23.82 41.32
C SER A 18 5.20 -24.52 40.23
N SER A 19 5.89 -25.20 39.32
CA SER A 19 5.36 -26.08 38.26
C SER A 19 4.38 -27.16 38.74
N GLN A 20 4.46 -27.54 40.02
CA GLN A 20 3.60 -28.52 40.68
C GLN A 20 2.11 -28.16 40.63
N TYR A 21 1.79 -26.88 40.41
CA TYR A 21 0.42 -26.36 40.35
C TYR A 21 -0.15 -26.26 38.93
N GLY A 22 0.54 -26.80 37.92
CA GLY A 22 0.10 -26.81 36.51
C GLY A 22 0.66 -25.66 35.67
N GLU A 23 0.32 -25.63 34.37
CA GLU A 23 0.77 -24.58 33.44
C GLU A 23 0.27 -23.19 33.90
N CYS A 24 1.21 -22.31 34.23
CA CYS A 24 0.90 -20.96 34.69
C CYS A 24 0.67 -20.02 33.47
N PRO A 25 -0.48 -19.34 33.35
CA PRO A 25 -0.80 -18.53 32.17
C PRO A 25 0.01 -17.23 32.05
N HIS A 26 0.80 -16.85 33.06
CA HIS A 26 1.54 -15.58 33.02
C HIS A 26 2.62 -15.57 31.94
N GLU A 27 3.34 -16.68 31.76
CA GLU A 27 4.45 -16.76 30.80
C GLU A 27 3.97 -16.79 29.35
N SER A 28 2.90 -17.55 29.07
CA SER A 28 2.26 -17.55 27.75
C SER A 28 1.70 -16.17 27.38
N ASN A 29 1.01 -15.50 28.32
CA ASN A 29 0.52 -14.14 28.12
C ASN A 29 1.66 -13.13 27.90
N SER A 30 2.80 -13.33 28.55
CA SER A 30 3.99 -12.48 28.36
C SER A 30 4.60 -12.66 26.97
N LEU A 31 4.71 -13.91 26.52
CA LEU A 31 5.17 -14.24 25.18
C LEU A 31 4.27 -13.65 24.10
N GLU A 32 2.95 -13.77 24.25
CA GLU A 32 1.97 -13.21 23.31
C GLU A 32 2.13 -11.68 23.18
N LYS A 33 2.26 -10.97 24.32
CA LYS A 33 2.52 -9.52 24.31
C LYS A 33 3.83 -9.16 23.63
N ALA A 34 4.90 -9.93 23.87
CA ALA A 34 6.20 -9.70 23.24
C ALA A 34 6.13 -9.93 21.72
N MET A 35 5.38 -10.95 21.28
CA MET A 35 5.12 -11.22 19.87
C MET A 35 4.36 -10.07 19.22
N GLU A 36 3.26 -9.58 19.83
CA GLU A 36 2.55 -8.41 19.32
C GLU A 36 3.46 -7.17 19.17
N GLN A 37 4.33 -6.92 20.15
CA GLN A 37 5.30 -5.82 20.09
C GLN A 37 6.34 -6.02 18.98
N ALA A 38 6.77 -7.26 18.72
CA ALA A 38 7.65 -7.59 17.61
C ALA A 38 6.93 -7.41 16.25
N MET A 39 5.70 -7.89 16.12
CA MET A 39 4.88 -7.73 14.91
C MET A 39 4.59 -6.27 14.59
N LYS A 40 4.33 -5.42 15.61
CA LYS A 40 4.18 -3.97 15.42
C LYS A 40 5.43 -3.31 14.82
N ARG A 41 6.62 -3.81 15.14
CA ARG A 41 7.88 -3.33 14.58
C ARG A 41 8.17 -3.92 13.20
N TRP A 42 7.60 -5.09 12.88
CA TRP A 42 7.78 -5.74 11.60
C TRP A 42 6.89 -5.11 10.53
N ALA A 43 7.51 -4.33 9.64
CA ALA A 43 6.79 -3.60 8.59
C ALA A 43 6.24 -4.49 7.46
N GLY A 44 6.55 -5.79 7.43
CA GLY A 44 6.21 -6.69 6.32
C GLY A 44 4.72 -6.73 6.02
N PHE A 45 3.89 -6.97 7.05
CA PHE A 45 2.44 -7.00 6.88
C PHE A 45 1.85 -5.67 6.39
N ALA A 46 2.34 -4.55 6.91
CA ALA A 46 1.88 -3.22 6.50
C ALA A 46 2.20 -2.94 5.03
N ILE A 47 3.41 -3.32 4.57
CA ILE A 47 3.83 -3.17 3.17
C ILE A 47 2.97 -4.03 2.24
N ILE A 48 2.75 -5.29 2.60
CA ILE A 48 1.91 -6.21 1.81
C ILE A 48 0.50 -5.66 1.68
N ARG A 49 -0.11 -5.25 2.81
CA ARG A 49 -1.45 -4.69 2.85
C ARG A 49 -1.57 -3.45 1.97
N ASP A 50 -0.65 -2.50 2.10
CA ASP A 50 -0.67 -1.26 1.33
C ASP A 50 -0.52 -1.52 -0.18
N TRP A 51 0.37 -2.43 -0.55
CA TRP A 51 0.57 -2.86 -1.93
C TRP A 51 -0.71 -3.46 -2.52
N VAL A 52 -1.31 -4.46 -1.84
CA VAL A 52 -2.54 -5.12 -2.29
C VAL A 52 -3.69 -4.11 -2.41
N LEU A 53 -3.91 -3.27 -1.39
CA LEU A 53 -5.02 -2.30 -1.40
C LEU A 53 -4.87 -1.27 -2.52
N THR A 54 -3.65 -0.82 -2.79
CA THR A 54 -3.39 0.13 -3.87
C THR A 54 -3.72 -0.48 -5.21
N HIS A 55 -3.19 -1.67 -5.51
CA HIS A 55 -3.41 -2.31 -6.81
C HIS A 55 -4.88 -2.73 -7.01
N ALA A 56 -5.53 -3.25 -5.96
CA ALA A 56 -6.94 -3.59 -6.03
C ALA A 56 -7.83 -2.37 -6.32
N ARG A 57 -7.57 -1.26 -5.63
CA ARG A 57 -8.28 0.00 -5.89
C ARG A 57 -8.06 0.49 -7.31
N ASP A 58 -6.81 0.47 -7.79
CA ASP A 58 -6.47 0.99 -9.11
C ASP A 58 -7.16 0.16 -10.21
N GLN A 59 -7.13 -1.17 -10.12
CA GLN A 59 -7.84 -2.08 -11.04
C GLN A 59 -9.36 -1.80 -11.12
N ILE A 60 -9.98 -1.60 -9.96
CA ILE A 60 -11.42 -1.31 -9.85
C ILE A 60 -11.74 0.06 -10.45
N MET A 61 -10.90 1.06 -10.17
CA MET A 61 -11.05 2.41 -10.70
C MET A 61 -10.86 2.46 -12.21
N GLU A 62 -9.86 1.77 -12.75
CA GLU A 62 -9.63 1.68 -14.21
C GLU A 62 -10.84 1.05 -14.91
N THR A 63 -11.35 -0.06 -14.37
CA THR A 63 -12.54 -0.73 -14.90
C THR A 63 -13.76 0.18 -14.88
N PHE A 64 -14.00 0.87 -13.76
CA PHE A 64 -15.11 1.82 -13.64
C PHE A 64 -14.99 2.99 -14.60
N GLN A 65 -13.79 3.58 -14.76
CA GLN A 65 -13.55 4.67 -15.70
C GLN A 65 -13.85 4.25 -17.14
N SER A 66 -13.46 3.03 -17.52
CA SER A 66 -13.81 2.45 -18.82
C SER A 66 -15.32 2.37 -19.02
N LEU A 67 -16.06 1.77 -18.08
CA LEU A 67 -17.52 1.64 -18.15
C LEU A 67 -18.22 3.01 -18.20
N LYS A 68 -17.80 3.94 -17.34
CA LYS A 68 -18.30 5.31 -17.31
C LYS A 68 -18.08 6.02 -18.65
N SER A 69 -16.92 5.83 -19.29
CA SER A 69 -16.63 6.42 -20.60
C SER A 69 -17.59 5.90 -21.69
N VAL A 70 -17.88 4.60 -21.68
CA VAL A 70 -18.84 3.97 -22.62
C VAL A 70 -20.25 4.53 -22.40
N ARG A 71 -20.70 4.63 -21.13
CA ARG A 71 -22.00 5.23 -20.82
C ARG A 71 -22.09 6.70 -21.22
N TYR A 72 -21.03 7.47 -20.98
CA TYR A 72 -20.98 8.87 -21.38
C TYR A 72 -21.15 9.02 -22.89
N GLN A 73 -20.45 8.20 -23.69
CA GLN A 73 -20.61 8.20 -25.15
C GLN A 73 -22.04 7.83 -25.57
N ALA A 74 -22.65 6.81 -24.94
CA ALA A 74 -24.03 6.43 -25.22
C ALA A 74 -25.03 7.54 -24.86
N HIS A 75 -24.83 8.20 -23.72
CA HIS A 75 -25.65 9.34 -23.28
C HIS A 75 -25.52 10.52 -24.25
N MET A 76 -24.31 10.88 -24.67
CA MET A 76 -24.08 11.93 -25.67
C MET A 76 -24.73 11.60 -27.02
N ARG A 77 -24.60 10.36 -27.49
CA ARG A 77 -25.29 9.90 -28.71
C ARG A 77 -26.80 10.04 -28.59
N TYR A 78 -27.38 9.65 -27.45
CA TYR A 78 -28.81 9.82 -27.21
C TYR A 78 -29.22 11.29 -27.26
N LEU A 79 -28.50 12.19 -26.58
CA LEU A 79 -28.83 13.61 -26.60
C LEU A 79 -28.79 14.19 -28.02
N GLN A 80 -27.85 13.76 -28.86
CA GLN A 80 -27.78 14.17 -30.27
C GLN A 80 -29.00 13.76 -31.10
N THR A 81 -29.75 12.73 -30.68
CA THR A 81 -31.01 12.32 -31.32
C THR A 81 -32.22 13.14 -30.89
N LEU A 82 -32.12 13.90 -29.79
CA LEU A 82 -33.24 14.67 -29.27
C LEU A 82 -33.61 15.83 -30.22
N PRO A 83 -34.90 16.08 -30.45
CA PRO A 83 -35.35 17.19 -31.27
C PRO A 83 -34.79 18.53 -30.76
N CYS A 84 -34.28 19.35 -31.67
CA CYS A 84 -33.73 20.68 -31.37
C CYS A 84 -32.50 20.71 -30.45
N TYR A 85 -31.96 19.58 -30.00
CA TYR A 85 -30.78 19.54 -29.12
C TYR A 85 -29.53 20.13 -29.78
N THR A 86 -29.30 19.84 -31.06
CA THR A 86 -28.16 20.38 -31.81
C THR A 86 -28.23 21.90 -32.00
N LEU A 87 -29.43 22.47 -32.08
CA LEU A 87 -29.65 23.92 -32.09
C LEU A 87 -29.37 24.51 -30.70
N PHE A 88 -29.89 23.88 -29.66
CA PHE A 88 -29.63 24.27 -28.27
C PHE A 88 -28.14 24.28 -27.94
N GLN A 89 -27.40 23.24 -28.33
CA GLN A 89 -25.96 23.12 -28.09
C GLN A 89 -25.13 24.20 -28.80
N LYS A 90 -25.52 24.62 -30.00
CA LYS A 90 -24.78 25.60 -30.80
C LYS A 90 -25.00 27.05 -30.36
N TYR A 91 -26.24 27.40 -30.01
CA TYR A 91 -26.63 28.80 -29.82
C TYR A 91 -26.82 29.19 -28.35
N GLY A 92 -26.92 28.24 -27.42
CA GLY A 92 -27.17 28.48 -25.99
C GLY A 92 -28.61 28.94 -25.71
N ASP A 93 -29.07 29.95 -26.46
CA ASP A 93 -30.45 30.42 -26.50
C ASP A 93 -31.00 30.34 -27.93
N PRO A 94 -31.42 29.14 -28.38
CA PRO A 94 -31.94 28.96 -29.72
C PRO A 94 -33.31 29.63 -29.87
N PRO A 95 -33.69 30.11 -31.08
CA PRO A 95 -35.01 30.68 -31.35
C PRO A 95 -36.09 29.60 -31.38
N LEU A 96 -36.32 28.94 -30.25
CA LEU A 96 -37.31 27.90 -30.03
C LEU A 96 -38.49 28.46 -29.28
N THR A 97 -39.67 27.89 -29.50
CA THR A 97 -40.84 28.23 -28.69
C THR A 97 -40.62 27.76 -27.25
N VAL A 98 -41.26 28.45 -26.29
CA VAL A 98 -41.19 28.11 -24.85
C VAL A 98 -41.62 26.65 -24.61
N GLN A 99 -42.61 26.16 -25.35
CA GLN A 99 -43.07 24.76 -25.22
C GLN A 99 -42.02 23.75 -25.69
N GLN A 100 -41.36 23.99 -26.83
CA GLN A 100 -40.28 23.13 -27.33
C GLN A 100 -39.08 23.11 -26.38
N LEU A 101 -38.71 24.26 -25.82
CA LEU A 101 -37.64 24.36 -24.83
C LEU A 101 -37.96 23.57 -23.56
N ASN A 102 -39.17 23.70 -23.03
CA ASN A 102 -39.60 22.96 -21.84
C ASN A 102 -39.61 21.44 -22.09
N HIS A 103 -40.07 21.00 -23.27
CA HIS A 103 -40.04 19.60 -23.65
C HIS A 103 -38.62 19.06 -23.75
N LEU A 104 -37.72 19.77 -24.45
CA LEU A 104 -36.32 19.38 -24.58
C LEU A 104 -35.63 19.30 -23.21
N ARG A 105 -35.84 20.28 -22.33
CA ARG A 105 -35.29 20.27 -20.96
C ARG A 105 -35.78 19.07 -20.15
N SER A 106 -37.06 18.73 -20.27
CA SER A 106 -37.62 17.55 -19.62
C SER A 106 -36.96 16.26 -20.11
N GLN A 107 -36.80 16.10 -21.42
CA GLN A 107 -36.13 14.94 -22.01
C GLN A 107 -34.65 14.85 -21.62
N MET A 108 -33.94 15.97 -21.59
CA MET A 108 -32.54 16.03 -21.14
C MET A 108 -32.41 15.67 -19.67
N SER A 109 -33.31 16.17 -18.81
CA SER A 109 -33.35 15.82 -17.39
C SER A 109 -33.59 14.32 -17.17
N GLN A 110 -34.56 13.75 -17.89
CA GLN A 110 -34.82 12.31 -17.85
C GLN A 110 -33.60 11.50 -18.30
N ALA A 111 -32.95 11.90 -19.40
CA ALA A 111 -31.74 11.26 -19.91
C ALA A 111 -30.58 11.31 -18.90
N GLN A 112 -30.44 12.44 -18.20
CA GLN A 112 -29.43 12.62 -17.16
C GLN A 112 -29.68 11.69 -15.98
N ASN A 113 -30.93 11.53 -15.55
CA ASN A 113 -31.28 10.61 -14.47
C ASN A 113 -30.97 9.15 -14.83
N ILE A 114 -31.30 8.72 -16.06
CA ILE A 114 -30.97 7.38 -16.55
C ILE A 114 -29.46 7.16 -16.63
N TYR A 115 -28.72 8.16 -17.13
CA TYR A 115 -27.26 8.11 -17.18
C TYR A 115 -26.66 7.96 -15.77
N GLN A 116 -27.11 8.77 -14.81
CA GLN A 116 -26.64 8.71 -13.43
C GLN A 116 -26.92 7.34 -12.79
N GLN A 117 -28.15 6.82 -12.92
CA GLN A 117 -28.51 5.49 -12.41
C GLN A 117 -27.63 4.39 -13.00
N GLY A 118 -27.31 4.48 -14.30
CA GLY A 118 -26.40 3.55 -14.95
C GLY A 118 -24.97 3.62 -14.42
N VAL A 119 -24.47 4.83 -14.17
CA VAL A 119 -23.14 5.05 -13.56
C VAL A 119 -23.10 4.48 -12.13
N ASP A 120 -24.16 4.71 -11.34
CA ASP A 120 -24.25 4.20 -9.96
C ASP A 120 -24.30 2.66 -9.92
N GLU A 121 -25.03 2.04 -10.85
CA GLU A 121 -25.09 0.59 -11.01
C GLU A 121 -23.73 0.00 -11.39
N ASP A 122 -23.02 0.61 -12.36
CA ASP A 122 -21.70 0.15 -12.75
C ASP A 122 -20.69 0.28 -11.60
N TRP A 123 -20.77 1.37 -10.83
CA TRP A 123 -19.95 1.55 -9.63
C TRP A 123 -20.21 0.45 -8.60
N ARG A 124 -21.48 0.15 -8.31
CA ARG A 124 -21.86 -0.94 -7.40
C ARG A 124 -21.28 -2.28 -7.87
N ARG A 125 -21.41 -2.60 -9.16
CA ARG A 125 -20.86 -3.84 -9.75
C ARG A 125 -19.34 -3.91 -9.62
N CYS A 126 -18.64 -2.81 -9.84
CA CYS A 126 -17.20 -2.73 -9.64
C CYS A 126 -16.85 -3.02 -8.17
N CYS A 127 -17.50 -2.36 -7.21
CA CYS A 127 -17.25 -2.62 -5.79
C CYS A 127 -17.51 -4.08 -5.35
N MET A 128 -18.50 -4.76 -5.94
CA MET A 128 -18.75 -6.18 -5.65
C MET A 128 -17.60 -7.10 -6.06
N LYS A 129 -16.65 -6.63 -6.87
CA LYS A 129 -15.45 -7.38 -7.30
C LYS A 129 -14.27 -7.28 -6.34
N TYR A 130 -14.35 -6.47 -5.28
CA TYR A 130 -13.25 -6.36 -4.32
C TYR A 130 -12.76 -7.71 -3.76
N PRO A 131 -13.61 -8.66 -3.34
CA PRO A 131 -13.14 -9.93 -2.79
C PRO A 131 -12.22 -10.69 -3.76
N GLU A 132 -12.71 -10.91 -4.99
CA GLU A 132 -11.99 -11.64 -6.04
C GLU A 132 -10.67 -10.95 -6.43
N VAL A 133 -10.69 -9.61 -6.51
CA VAL A 133 -9.51 -8.80 -6.87
C VAL A 133 -8.47 -8.81 -5.74
N LEU A 134 -8.91 -8.73 -4.48
CA LEU A 134 -8.02 -8.81 -3.32
C LEU A 134 -7.38 -10.19 -3.23
N ASP A 135 -8.15 -11.26 -3.42
CA ASP A 135 -7.64 -12.63 -3.44
C ASP A 135 -6.57 -12.81 -4.53
N TYR A 136 -6.82 -12.28 -5.73
CA TYR A 136 -5.83 -12.29 -6.81
C TYR A 136 -4.52 -11.59 -6.40
N TYR A 137 -4.58 -10.36 -5.90
CA TYR A 137 -3.35 -9.65 -5.52
C TYR A 137 -2.64 -10.27 -4.31
N LEU A 138 -3.37 -10.82 -3.34
CA LEU A 138 -2.79 -11.59 -2.24
C LEU A 138 -2.10 -12.87 -2.74
N SER A 139 -2.65 -13.54 -3.76
CA SER A 139 -2.04 -14.73 -4.36
C SER A 139 -0.69 -14.47 -5.03
N LEU A 140 -0.40 -13.20 -5.38
CA LEU A 140 0.89 -12.79 -5.93
C LEU A 140 1.96 -12.52 -4.87
N VAL A 141 1.58 -12.45 -3.59
CA VAL A 141 2.50 -12.19 -2.49
C VAL A 141 3.16 -13.50 -2.08
N ASP A 142 4.46 -13.57 -2.29
CA ASP A 142 5.29 -14.70 -1.86
C ASP A 142 6.08 -14.32 -0.61
N ILE A 143 6.11 -15.24 0.38
CA ILE A 143 6.80 -15.06 1.65
C ILE A 143 7.75 -16.23 1.83
N ASP A 144 9.04 -15.97 1.63
CA ASP A 144 10.10 -16.94 1.91
C ASP A 144 10.45 -16.91 3.41
N LEU A 145 10.23 -18.04 4.09
CA LEU A 145 10.71 -18.26 5.44
C LEU A 145 12.02 -19.07 5.40
N PRO A 146 12.98 -18.79 6.29
CA PRO A 146 14.17 -19.63 6.42
C PRO A 146 13.78 -21.04 6.91
N ASP A 147 14.54 -22.04 6.47
CA ASP A 147 14.37 -23.42 6.90
C ASP A 147 14.83 -23.63 8.35
N ASP A 148 14.26 -24.62 9.04
CA ASP A 148 14.61 -24.95 10.43
C ASP A 148 16.08 -25.36 10.59
N THR A 149 16.72 -25.81 9.50
CA THR A 149 18.15 -26.17 9.51
C THR A 149 19.10 -24.98 9.33
N ASP A 150 18.58 -23.80 8.96
CA ASP A 150 19.40 -22.61 8.75
C ASP A 150 20.10 -22.20 10.06
N THR A 151 21.41 -21.96 9.99
CA THR A 151 22.23 -21.43 11.08
C THR A 151 21.62 -20.20 11.77
N ALA A 152 20.95 -19.32 11.02
CA ALA A 152 20.29 -18.14 11.58
C ALA A 152 19.09 -18.49 12.48
N VAL A 153 18.46 -19.65 12.25
CA VAL A 153 17.37 -20.19 13.07
C VAL A 153 17.90 -21.04 14.23
N ARG A 154 18.92 -21.87 13.98
CA ARG A 154 19.48 -22.80 14.99
C ARG A 154 20.37 -22.13 16.05
N ASP A 155 21.14 -21.12 15.69
CA ASP A 155 22.03 -20.39 16.62
C ASP A 155 21.79 -18.86 16.53
N PRO A 156 20.62 -18.38 17.01
CA PRO A 156 20.29 -16.96 16.94
C PRO A 156 21.13 -16.17 17.94
N ARG A 157 21.90 -15.20 17.44
CA ARG A 157 22.71 -14.31 18.27
C ARG A 157 21.93 -13.06 18.64
N PHE A 158 21.42 -13.01 19.87
CA PHE A 158 20.77 -11.83 20.42
C PHE A 158 21.78 -10.92 21.12
N GLY A 159 21.76 -9.61 20.83
CA GLY A 159 22.43 -8.61 21.69
C GLY A 159 23.75 -7.95 21.20
N GLY A 160 24.19 -8.09 19.95
CA GLY A 160 25.28 -7.22 19.46
C GLY A 160 26.04 -7.69 18.22
N GLY A 161 25.90 -6.93 17.13
CA GLY A 161 26.66 -7.07 15.88
C GLY A 161 25.83 -6.54 14.69
N PRO A 162 26.44 -5.91 13.66
CA PRO A 162 25.69 -5.33 12.55
C PRO A 162 24.90 -6.44 11.85
N VAL A 163 23.58 -6.35 11.98
CA VAL A 163 22.62 -7.22 11.29
C VAL A 163 22.91 -7.08 9.81
N ASN A 164 23.45 -8.14 9.20
CA ASN A 164 23.52 -8.22 7.75
C ASN A 164 22.11 -8.00 7.23
N GLU A 165 21.99 -6.90 6.49
CA GLU A 165 20.80 -6.36 5.86
C GLU A 165 19.79 -7.46 5.56
N THR A 166 18.77 -7.55 6.43
CA THR A 166 17.59 -8.40 6.18
C THR A 166 17.20 -8.17 4.73
N LYS A 167 17.06 -9.24 3.95
CA LYS A 167 16.59 -9.19 2.56
C LYS A 167 15.31 -8.39 2.54
N ARG A 168 15.48 -7.08 2.30
CA ARG A 168 14.44 -6.08 2.31
C ARG A 168 13.47 -6.58 1.27
N ILE A 169 12.21 -6.79 1.66
CA ILE A 169 11.10 -7.05 0.73
C ILE A 169 11.15 -5.89 -0.27
N LYS A 170 11.87 -6.10 -1.36
CA LYS A 170 12.09 -5.08 -2.38
C LYS A 170 10.90 -5.27 -3.31
N PRO A 171 10.01 -4.28 -3.44
CA PRO A 171 9.01 -4.33 -4.49
C PRO A 171 9.78 -4.49 -5.81
N ARG A 172 9.52 -5.60 -6.50
CA ARG A 172 10.16 -5.94 -7.75
C ARG A 172 9.65 -4.94 -8.79
N ARG A 173 10.34 -3.81 -8.95
CA ARG A 173 10.01 -2.81 -9.97
C ARG A 173 10.10 -3.48 -11.33
N GLY A 174 8.96 -3.61 -12.01
CA GLY A 174 8.88 -4.12 -13.37
C GLY A 174 9.78 -3.30 -14.29
N SER A 175 10.78 -3.96 -14.87
CA SER A 175 11.65 -3.39 -15.89
C SER A 175 10.87 -3.25 -17.19
N THR A 176 10.40 -2.04 -17.47
CA THR A 176 10.09 -1.60 -18.83
C THR A 176 10.78 -0.25 -19.03
N ASP A 177 12.06 -0.28 -19.36
CA ASP A 177 12.71 0.91 -19.93
C ASP A 177 13.47 0.51 -21.20
N LEU A 178 12.85 0.90 -22.31
CA LEU A 178 13.40 0.83 -23.66
C LEU A 178 14.47 1.90 -23.78
N GLY A 179 15.66 1.48 -24.19
CA GLY A 179 16.88 2.27 -24.06
C GLY A 179 16.89 3.65 -24.70
N LYS A 180 17.84 4.49 -24.24
CA LYS A 180 18.59 5.46 -25.05
C LYS A 180 19.76 6.05 -24.26
N GLY A 181 20.92 6.16 -24.91
CA GLY A 181 21.77 7.34 -24.72
C GLY A 181 23.10 7.16 -23.98
N HIS A 182 24.02 6.41 -24.58
CA HIS A 182 25.45 6.50 -24.33
C HIS A 182 25.98 7.93 -24.55
N ARG A 183 26.45 8.64 -23.50
CA ARG A 183 27.38 9.78 -23.64
C ARG A 183 28.44 9.80 -22.52
N LYS A 184 29.60 9.23 -22.85
CA LYS A 184 30.92 9.60 -22.29
C LYS A 184 31.08 11.13 -22.35
N ARG A 185 31.41 11.77 -21.23
CA ARG A 185 32.21 13.00 -21.25
C ARG A 185 33.34 12.92 -20.24
N SER A 186 34.53 13.07 -20.82
CA SER A 186 35.86 12.99 -20.25
C SER A 186 36.22 14.18 -19.36
N ARG A 187 36.99 13.90 -18.31
CA ARG A 187 38.11 14.64 -17.72
C ARG A 187 38.04 16.18 -17.66
N ARG A 188 38.19 16.71 -16.43
CA ARG A 188 39.24 17.69 -16.12
C ARG A 188 39.67 17.64 -14.65
N ARG A 189 40.95 17.32 -14.45
CA ARG A 189 41.74 17.52 -13.21
C ARG A 189 42.06 19.02 -13.05
N SER A 190 41.96 19.54 -11.83
CA SER A 190 42.84 20.59 -11.28
C SER A 190 42.54 20.71 -9.77
N ARG A 191 43.43 20.16 -8.91
CA ARG A 191 44.51 20.88 -8.20
C ARG A 191 44.01 21.73 -7.02
N GLY A 192 44.18 21.15 -5.84
CA GLY A 192 44.69 21.73 -4.59
C GLY A 192 44.32 23.16 -4.18
N ARG A 193 43.71 23.28 -2.99
CA ARG A 193 44.15 24.16 -1.90
C ARG A 193 43.26 23.97 -0.67
N THR A 194 43.86 23.50 0.43
CA THR A 194 43.43 23.85 1.80
C THR A 194 43.84 25.29 2.10
N PRO A 195 43.01 26.03 2.84
CA PRO A 195 43.52 26.93 3.89
C PRO A 195 42.56 27.00 5.12
N PRO A 196 42.86 27.72 6.21
CA PRO A 196 43.48 27.18 7.42
C PRO A 196 42.59 27.29 8.68
N ALA A 197 43.05 26.67 9.77
CA ALA A 197 42.45 26.74 11.10
C ALA A 197 42.48 28.14 11.71
N ALA A 198 41.40 28.52 12.39
CA ALA A 198 41.30 29.74 13.21
C ALA A 198 41.51 29.42 14.72
N PRO A 199 42.01 30.39 15.52
CA PRO A 199 42.61 30.14 16.83
C PRO A 199 41.62 30.23 18.00
N MET A 200 41.89 29.44 19.04
CA MET A 200 41.20 29.44 20.33
C MET A 200 41.51 30.72 21.14
N PRO A 201 40.53 31.32 21.84
CA PRO A 201 40.81 32.37 22.81
C PRO A 201 41.21 31.79 24.17
N GLY A 202 42.44 32.14 24.59
CA GLY A 202 42.95 31.94 25.95
C GLY A 202 42.31 32.90 26.95
N GLY A 203 42.25 32.46 28.21
CA GLY A 203 41.69 33.22 29.31
C GLY A 203 42.57 34.37 29.77
N HIS A 204 41.94 35.27 30.52
CA HIS A 204 42.63 36.16 31.45
C HIS A 204 41.93 36.16 32.81
N ARG A 205 42.78 35.99 33.82
CA ARG A 205 42.56 36.32 35.22
C ARG A 205 42.21 37.80 35.38
N ARG A 206 41.31 38.09 36.31
CA ARG A 206 41.53 39.04 37.42
C ARG A 206 40.60 38.69 38.55
#